data_AF-G0HC27-F1
#
_entry.id   AF-G0HC27-F1
#
_cell.length_a   1.000
_cell.length_b   1.000
_cell.length_c   1.000
_cell.angle_alpha   90.00
_cell.angle_beta   90.00
_cell.angle_gamma   90.00
#
_symmetry.space_group_name_H-M   'P 1'
#
loop_
_entity.id
_entity.type
_entity.pdbx_description
1 polymer ?
#
loop_
_entity_poly.entity_id
_entity_poly.type
_entity_poly.pdbx_seq_one_letter_code
_entity_poly.pdbx_strand_id
1 'polypeptide(L)'
;MDDINMGNWDAPSVLMFITQGAGDFLEGTSPHRSLGAGDGIMITEYVRTHSRQYCTADTQTEYRRHPYLSHILAAVPWLVEGYYRLEGRFNGKPVTDNCSTIPE
;
A
#
# COMPACT_ATOMS: atom_id res chain seq x y z
N MET A 1 9.81 3.23 22.63
CA MET A 1 9.30 2.37 21.55
C MET A 1 8.03 2.94 20.93
N ASP A 2 7.31 3.82 21.62
CA ASP A 2 6.08 4.41 21.07
C ASP A 2 6.34 5.32 19.86
N ASP A 3 7.52 5.96 19.80
CA ASP A 3 7.87 6.87 18.71
C ASP A 3 8.08 6.20 17.34
N ILE A 4 8.30 4.87 17.30
CA ILE A 4 8.54 4.14 16.02
C ILE A 4 7.27 3.53 15.43
N ASN A 5 6.18 3.48 16.20
CA ASN A 5 4.92 2.91 15.71
C ASN A 5 4.13 3.99 14.96
N MET A 6 4.23 4.00 13.63
CA MET A 6 3.52 4.94 12.76
C MET A 6 2.00 4.93 12.95
N GLY A 7 1.41 3.87 13.51
CA GLY A 7 -0.03 3.81 13.83
C GLY A 7 -0.45 4.73 14.98
N ASN A 8 0.49 5.29 15.74
CA ASN A 8 0.23 6.24 16.84
C ASN A 8 0.37 7.70 16.40
N TRP A 9 0.69 7.96 15.13
CA TRP A 9 0.97 9.31 14.61
C TRP A 9 -0.11 9.76 13.63
N ASP A 10 -0.22 11.08 13.46
CA ASP A 10 -1.08 11.66 12.44
C ASP A 10 -0.67 11.20 11.03
N ALA A 11 -1.64 11.23 10.12
CA ALA A 11 -1.40 10.86 8.73
C ALA A 11 -0.35 11.78 8.08
N PRO A 12 0.50 11.25 7.19
CA PRO A 12 1.54 12.05 6.56
C PRO A 12 0.94 13.14 5.66
N SER A 13 1.56 14.33 5.65
CA SER A 13 1.16 15.43 4.77
C SER A 13 1.74 15.35 3.36
N VAL A 14 2.45 14.27 3.06
CA VAL A 14 3.10 14.01 1.77
C VAL A 14 2.38 12.90 1.02
N LEU A 15 2.60 12.82 -0.29
CA LEU A 15 2.07 11.73 -1.11
C LEU A 15 2.57 10.38 -0.59
N MET A 16 1.64 9.44 -0.41
CA MET A 16 1.94 8.05 -0.12
C MET A 16 1.66 7.18 -1.34
N PHE A 17 2.67 6.43 -1.78
CA PHE A 17 2.51 5.36 -2.76
C PHE A 17 2.67 4.01 -2.05
N ILE A 18 1.57 3.26 -1.98
CA ILE A 18 1.48 2.01 -1.23
C ILE A 18 1.13 0.89 -2.21
N THR A 19 2.00 -0.11 -2.28
CA THR A 19 1.73 -1.34 -3.03
C THR A 19 1.51 -2.49 -2.06
N GLN A 20 0.62 -3.41 -2.41
CA GLN A 20 0.30 -4.55 -1.58
C GLN A 20 0.12 -5.80 -2.44
N GLY A 21 0.87 -6.86 -2.14
CA GLY A 21 0.59 -8.19 -2.67
C GLY A 21 -0.67 -8.81 -2.06
N ALA A 22 -1.23 -9.83 -2.69
CA ALA A 22 -2.22 -10.70 -2.05
C ALA A 22 -2.03 -12.18 -2.43
N GLY A 23 -0.81 -12.52 -2.85
CA GLY A 23 -0.43 -13.81 -3.39
C GLY A 23 0.31 -14.72 -2.41
N ASP A 24 -0.04 -14.70 -1.12
CA ASP A 24 0.51 -15.58 -0.08
C ASP A 24 0.46 -17.08 -0.40
N PHE A 25 -0.42 -17.49 -1.31
CA PHE A 25 -0.48 -18.85 -1.85
C PHE A 25 0.80 -19.28 -2.57
N LEU A 26 1.63 -18.34 -3.06
CA LEU A 26 2.93 -18.63 -3.68
C LEU A 26 3.94 -19.13 -2.64
N GLU A 27 3.81 -18.71 -1.39
CA GLU A 27 4.59 -19.17 -0.23
C GLU A 27 3.94 -20.38 0.46
N GLY A 28 2.84 -20.92 -0.09
CA GLY A 28 2.09 -22.03 0.51
C GLY A 28 1.24 -21.61 1.71
N THR A 29 1.01 -20.31 1.90
CA THR A 29 0.12 -19.80 2.96
C THR A 29 -1.30 -19.69 2.44
N SER A 30 -2.26 -20.24 3.18
CA SER A 30 -3.67 -20.12 2.85
C SER A 30 -4.28 -18.87 3.49
N PRO A 31 -5.29 -18.24 2.86
CA PRO A 31 -5.99 -17.10 3.45
C PRO A 31 -6.55 -17.42 4.84
N HIS A 32 -6.39 -16.47 5.76
CA HIS A 32 -6.96 -16.59 7.11
C HIS A 32 -8.48 -16.46 7.05
N ARG A 33 -9.20 -17.26 7.84
CA ARG A 33 -10.68 -17.33 7.80
C ARG A 33 -11.35 -15.98 8.02
N SER A 34 -10.83 -15.14 8.92
CA SER A 34 -11.42 -13.83 9.25
C SER A 34 -10.66 -12.64 8.66
N LEU A 35 -9.39 -12.81 8.30
CA LEU A 35 -8.52 -11.69 7.87
C LEU A 35 -8.26 -11.71 6.36
N GLY A 36 -8.66 -12.78 5.67
CA GLY A 36 -8.44 -12.94 4.24
C GLY A 36 -6.99 -13.27 3.92
N ALA A 37 -6.63 -13.01 2.66
CA ALA A 37 -5.30 -13.23 2.13
C ALA A 37 -4.30 -12.16 2.60
N GLY A 38 -3.03 -12.50 2.52
CA GLY A 38 -1.91 -11.57 2.62
C GLY A 38 -0.94 -11.74 1.46
N ASP A 39 0.27 -11.25 1.64
CA ASP A 39 1.38 -11.43 0.70
C ASP A 39 2.51 -12.31 1.27
N GLY A 40 2.25 -13.02 2.37
CA GLY A 40 3.24 -13.81 3.11
C GLY A 40 3.89 -13.05 4.28
N ILE A 41 3.75 -11.72 4.36
CA ILE A 41 4.23 -10.88 5.48
C ILE A 41 3.12 -9.96 5.98
N MET A 42 2.44 -9.28 5.07
CA MET A 42 1.41 -8.28 5.34
C MET A 42 0.01 -8.83 5.04
N ILE A 43 -0.98 -8.45 5.85
CA ILE A 43 -2.39 -8.77 5.62
C ILE A 43 -2.98 -7.72 4.68
N THR A 44 -3.59 -8.15 3.57
CA THR A 44 -4.09 -7.24 2.54
C THR A 44 -5.14 -6.27 3.08
N GLU A 45 -6.02 -6.75 3.96
CA GLU A 45 -7.08 -5.93 4.57
C GLU A 45 -6.52 -4.79 5.43
N TYR A 46 -5.47 -5.06 6.19
CA TYR A 46 -4.90 -4.07 7.10
C TYR A 46 -4.21 -2.95 6.34
N VAL A 47 -3.46 -3.27 5.28
CA VAL A 47 -2.82 -2.26 4.44
C VAL A 47 -3.83 -1.41 3.67
N ARG A 48 -4.94 -2.03 3.25
CA ARG A 48 -6.05 -1.33 2.63
C ARG A 48 -6.77 -0.39 3.60
N THR A 49 -7.09 -0.87 4.79
CA THR A 49 -7.69 -0.04 5.86
C THR A 49 -6.78 1.13 6.20
N HIS A 50 -5.47 0.90 6.30
CA HIS A 50 -4.49 1.94 6.56
C HIS A 50 -4.44 2.99 5.44
N SER A 51 -4.50 2.55 4.17
CA SER A 51 -4.55 3.47 3.03
C SER A 51 -5.83 4.32 3.03
N ARG A 52 -6.98 3.75 3.42
CA ARG A 52 -8.23 4.49 3.59
C ARG A 52 -8.18 5.49 4.75
N GLN A 53 -7.49 5.16 5.84
CA GLN A 53 -7.28 6.09 6.95
C GLN A 53 -6.50 7.32 6.49
N TYR A 54 -5.44 7.13 5.71
CA TYR A 54 -4.70 8.25 5.09
C TYR A 54 -5.60 9.09 4.17
N CYS A 55 -6.37 8.46 3.30
CA CYS A 55 -7.34 9.18 2.47
C CYS A 55 -8.37 9.99 3.27
N THR A 56 -8.84 9.46 4.40
CA THR A 56 -9.82 10.15 5.27
C THR A 56 -9.19 11.34 5.99
N ALA A 57 -7.87 11.34 6.14
CA ALA A 57 -7.09 12.43 6.73
C ALA A 57 -6.50 13.39 5.67
N ASP A 58 -7.08 13.42 4.47
CA ASP A 58 -6.66 14.26 3.34
C ASP A 58 -5.23 14.00 2.81
N THR A 59 -4.59 12.90 3.21
CA THR A 59 -3.31 12.46 2.62
C THR A 59 -3.55 11.94 1.21
N GLN A 60 -2.89 12.55 0.22
CA GLN A 60 -2.86 12.05 -1.15
C GLN A 60 -2.23 10.64 -1.16
N THR A 61 -3.04 9.62 -1.44
CA THR A 61 -2.64 8.22 -1.32
C THR A 61 -2.97 7.45 -2.59
N GLU A 62 -1.93 6.88 -3.21
CA GLU A 62 -2.08 5.91 -4.28
C GLU A 62 -1.88 4.50 -3.72
N TYR A 63 -2.94 3.70 -3.75
CA TYR A 63 -2.93 2.29 -3.35
C TYR A 63 -3.01 1.36 -4.58
N ARG A 64 -2.06 0.42 -4.69
CA ARG A 64 -2.02 -0.63 -5.71
C ARG A 64 -2.04 -2.01 -5.07
N ARG A 65 -3.03 -2.83 -5.42
CA ARG A 65 -3.10 -4.24 -5.01
C ARG A 65 -2.71 -5.15 -6.16
N HIS A 66 -1.82 -6.10 -5.90
CA HIS A 66 -1.40 -7.13 -6.85
C HIS A 66 -1.86 -8.52 -6.37
N PRO A 67 -3.00 -9.04 -6.87
CA PRO A 67 -3.65 -10.24 -6.30
C PRO A 67 -2.84 -11.53 -6.47
N TYR A 68 -1.85 -11.54 -7.35
CA TYR A 68 -1.06 -12.73 -7.68
C TYR A 68 0.42 -12.58 -7.33
N LEU A 69 0.79 -11.53 -6.60
CA LEU A 69 2.17 -11.31 -6.16
C LEU A 69 2.25 -11.46 -4.65
N SER A 70 3.29 -12.13 -4.20
CA SER A 70 3.70 -12.15 -2.79
C SER A 70 4.59 -10.96 -2.44
N HIS A 71 5.02 -10.86 -1.19
CA HIS A 71 5.69 -9.68 -0.64
C HIS A 71 6.92 -9.26 -1.46
N ILE A 72 7.82 -10.20 -1.73
CA ILE A 72 9.05 -9.93 -2.48
C ILE A 72 8.75 -9.63 -3.94
N LEU A 73 7.79 -10.34 -4.54
CA LEU A 73 7.43 -10.11 -5.94
C LEU A 73 6.71 -8.76 -6.15
N ALA A 74 5.90 -8.34 -5.18
CA ALA A 74 5.22 -7.04 -5.18
C ALA A 74 6.20 -5.86 -5.03
N ALA A 75 7.43 -6.10 -4.54
CA ALA A 75 8.48 -5.08 -4.50
C ALA A 75 8.95 -4.65 -5.90
N VAL A 76 8.79 -5.49 -6.93
CA VAL A 76 9.18 -5.15 -8.31
C VAL A 76 8.31 -4.02 -8.91
N PRO A 77 6.96 -4.14 -8.98
CA PRO A 77 6.13 -3.04 -9.46
C PRO A 77 6.22 -1.83 -8.55
N TRP A 78 6.37 -2.01 -7.23
CA TRP A 78 6.64 -0.91 -6.30
C TRP A 78 7.88 -0.11 -6.68
N LEU A 79 9.00 -0.77 -6.95
CA LEU A 79 10.25 -0.11 -7.32
C LEU A 79 10.11 0.65 -8.64
N VAL A 80 9.55 0.00 -9.67
CA VAL A 80 9.42 0.58 -11.00
C VAL A 80 8.45 1.77 -11.01
N GLU A 81 7.23 1.59 -10.47
CA GLU A 81 6.23 2.67 -10.42
C GLU A 81 6.66 3.78 -9.46
N GLY A 82 7.27 3.42 -8.32
CA GLY A 82 7.81 4.36 -7.36
C GLY A 82 8.88 5.26 -7.97
N TYR A 83 9.79 4.69 -8.77
CA TYR A 83 10.80 5.46 -9.50
C TYR A 83 10.16 6.47 -10.46
N TYR A 84 9.21 6.05 -11.30
CA TYR A 84 8.55 6.97 -12.23
C TYR A 84 7.72 8.06 -11.53
N ARG A 85 7.09 7.73 -10.40
CA ARG A 85 6.38 8.71 -9.59
C ARG A 85 7.34 9.72 -8.97
N LEU A 86 8.47 9.26 -8.45
CA LEU A 86 9.51 10.13 -7.88
C LEU A 86 10.12 11.05 -8.95
N GLU A 87 10.49 10.51 -10.10
CA GLU A 87 10.94 11.31 -11.25
C GLU A 87 9.87 12.31 -11.71
N GLY A 88 8.61 11.89 -11.76
CA GLY A 88 7.49 12.78 -12.06
C GLY A 88 7.39 13.96 -11.09
N ARG A 89 7.56 13.71 -9.78
CA ARG A 89 7.59 14.76 -8.75
C ARG A 89 8.74 15.74 -8.97
N PHE A 90 9.95 15.25 -9.28
CA PHE A 90 11.09 16.13 -9.58
C PHE A 90 10.87 16.99 -10.81
N ASN A 91 10.09 16.51 -11.78
CA ASN A 91 9.72 17.24 -12.98
C ASN A 91 8.43 18.08 -12.83
N GLY A 92 7.93 18.27 -11.60
CA GLY A 92 6.74 19.10 -11.34
C GLY A 92 5.43 18.53 -11.87
N LYS A 93 5.37 17.22 -12.15
CA LYS A 93 4.10 16.58 -12.54
C LYS A 93 3.14 16.58 -11.34
N PRO A 94 1.83 16.78 -11.59
CA PRO A 94 0.83 16.70 -10.53
C PRO A 94 0.84 15.30 -9.91
N VAL A 95 0.54 15.28 -8.62
CA VAL A 95 0.33 14.03 -7.90
C VAL A 95 -1.00 13.43 -8.33
N THR A 96 -1.01 12.13 -8.52
CA THR A 96 -2.24 11.35 -8.65
C THR A 96 -2.39 10.48 -7.41
N ASP A 97 -3.61 10.47 -6.88
CA ASP A 97 -4.09 9.55 -5.85
C ASP A 97 -5.32 8.79 -6.38
N ASN A 98 -5.72 7.75 -5.66
CA ASN A 98 -6.87 6.94 -6.03
C ASN A 98 -7.82 6.70 -4.85
N CYS A 99 -7.86 7.64 -3.91
CA CYS A 99 -8.62 7.53 -2.66
C CYS A 99 -10.11 7.20 -2.86
N SER A 100 -10.72 7.71 -3.94
CA SER A 100 -12.12 7.44 -4.30
C SER A 100 -12.37 6.04 -4.88
N THR A 101 -11.31 5.29 -5.20
CA THR A 101 -11.39 4.01 -5.92
C THR A 101 -10.74 2.85 -5.18
N ILE A 102 -10.22 3.08 -3.97
CA ILE A 102 -9.70 2.01 -3.12
C ILE A 102 -10.86 1.02 -2.84
N PRO A 103 -10.75 -0.26 -3.26
CA PRO A 103 -11.87 -1.20 -3.13
C PRO A 103 -12.31 -1.37 -1.67
N GLU A 104 -13.62 -1.56 -1.45
CA GLU A 104 -14.17 -1.86 -0.12
C GLU A 104 -13.66 -3.16 0.48
#